data_AF-A0AAE1KX13-F1
#
_entry.id   AF-A0AAE1KX13-F1
#
_cell.length_a   1.000
_cell.length_b   1.000
_cell.length_c   1.000
_cell.angle_alpha   90.00
_cell.angle_beta   90.00
_cell.angle_gamma   90.00
#
_symmetry.space_group_name_H-M   'P 1'
#
loop_
_entity.id
_entity.type
_entity.pdbx_description
1 polymer ?
#
loop_
_entity_poly.entity_id
_entity_poly.type
_entity_poly.pdbx_seq_one_letter_code
_entity_poly.pdbx_strand_id
1 'polypeptide(L)'
;MGECGELDGLRHLIWGALLDTLAQPPPATARHLRRSVALGPACPDEPCIPAFALYELGVLLCSQEESVEEGRKCLEEVRDNYRGYDFENRLSVRVHAALRNFS
;
A
#
# COMPACT_ATOMS: atom_id res chain seq x y z
N MET A 1 13.87 6.09 -22.11
CA MET A 1 13.29 5.49 -20.90
C MET A 1 13.64 6.44 -19.77
N GLY A 2 12.67 7.25 -19.34
CA GLY A 2 12.91 8.23 -18.29
C GLY A 2 13.28 7.51 -17.01
N GLU A 3 14.34 7.98 -16.36
CA GLU A 3 14.82 7.50 -15.07
C GLU A 3 13.66 7.53 -14.09
N CYS A 4 13.02 6.36 -13.87
CA CYS A 4 12.17 6.19 -12.70
C CYS A 4 13.13 6.29 -11.53
N GLY A 5 13.12 7.43 -10.84
CA GLY A 5 14.04 7.66 -9.73
C GLY A 5 13.85 6.54 -8.72
N GLU A 6 14.94 6.07 -8.13
CA GLU A 6 14.99 5.05 -7.08
C GLU A 6 13.98 5.33 -5.93
N LEU A 7 13.58 6.60 -5.78
CA LEU A 7 12.65 7.09 -4.75
C LEU A 7 11.23 7.40 -5.27
N ASP A 8 10.91 7.12 -6.52
CA ASP A 8 9.60 7.44 -7.10
C ASP A 8 8.48 6.66 -6.39
N GLY A 9 8.72 5.40 -6.06
CA GLY A 9 7.80 4.58 -5.26
C GLY A 9 7.54 5.20 -3.88
N LEU A 10 8.61 5.63 -3.21
CA LEU A 10 8.53 6.28 -1.90
C LEU A 10 7.79 7.62 -1.96
N ARG A 11 8.06 8.43 -2.99
CA ARG A 11 7.36 9.70 -3.22
C ARG A 11 5.85 9.49 -3.33
N HIS A 12 5.43 8.49 -4.09
CA HIS A 12 4.01 8.17 -4.24
C HIS A 12 3.38 7.62 -2.95
N LEU A 13 4.10 6.84 -2.16
CA LEU A 13 3.66 6.38 -0.84
C LEU A 13 3.42 7.55 0.12
N ILE A 14 4.41 8.45 0.26
CA ILE A 14 4.31 9.64 1.12
C ILE A 14 3.15 10.53 0.66
N TRP A 15 3.00 10.73 -0.65
CA TRP A 15 1.91 11.54 -1.17
C TRP A 15 0.54 10.92 -0.88
N GLY A 16 0.41 9.59 -1.02
CA GLY A 16 -0.80 8.87 -0.63
C GLY A 16 -1.14 9.09 0.85
N ALA A 17 -0.17 8.89 1.76
CA ALA A 17 -0.37 9.10 3.19
C ALA A 17 -0.76 10.55 3.53
N LEU A 18 -0.19 11.53 2.83
CA LEU A 18 -0.52 12.95 3.01
C LEU A 18 -1.94 13.27 2.54
N LEU A 19 -2.36 12.74 1.38
CA LEU A 19 -3.74 12.91 0.89
C LEU A 19 -4.76 12.28 1.85
N ASP A 20 -4.46 11.11 2.39
CA ASP A 20 -5.29 10.45 3.40
C ASP A 20 -5.41 11.30 4.68
N THR A 21 -4.28 11.81 5.18
CA THR A 21 -4.24 12.71 6.36
C THR A 21 -5.03 14.01 6.13
N LEU A 22 -5.04 14.52 4.90
CA LEU A 22 -5.79 15.71 4.50
C LEU A 22 -7.26 15.41 4.13
N ALA A 23 -7.75 14.19 4.39
CA ALA A 23 -9.09 13.73 4.06
C ALA A 23 -9.49 14.02 2.60
N GLN A 24 -8.53 13.92 1.68
CA GLN A 24 -8.78 14.06 0.25
C GLN A 24 -9.60 12.86 -0.26
N PRO A 25 -10.31 13.02 -1.38
CA PRO A 25 -11.18 11.97 -1.89
C PRO A 25 -10.41 10.63 -2.08
N PRO A 26 -11.00 9.49 -1.68
CA PRO A 26 -10.37 8.17 -1.79
C PRO A 26 -9.76 7.86 -3.16
N PRO A 27 -10.38 8.25 -4.31
CA PRO A 27 -9.78 8.02 -5.62
C PRO A 27 -8.41 8.70 -5.83
N ALA A 28 -8.21 9.89 -5.25
CA ALA A 28 -6.95 10.62 -5.36
C ALA A 28 -5.85 9.90 -4.56
N THR A 29 -6.15 9.51 -3.33
CA THR A 29 -5.26 8.73 -2.47
C THR A 29 -4.91 7.38 -3.11
N ALA A 30 -5.91 6.62 -3.55
CA ALA A 30 -5.74 5.32 -4.18
C ALA A 30 -4.87 5.38 -5.44
N ARG A 31 -4.99 6.45 -6.25
CA ARG A 31 -4.15 6.65 -7.44
C ARG A 31 -2.66 6.71 -7.09
N HIS A 32 -2.29 7.43 -6.03
CA HIS A 32 -0.89 7.53 -5.63
C HIS A 32 -0.39 6.22 -5.03
N LEU A 33 -1.18 5.55 -4.19
CA LEU A 33 -0.81 4.26 -3.61
C LEU A 33 -0.63 3.17 -4.68
N ARG A 34 -1.58 3.04 -5.63
CA ARG A 34 -1.44 2.13 -6.78
C ARG A 34 -0.19 2.40 -7.60
N ARG A 35 0.18 3.69 -7.77
CA ARG A 35 1.41 4.05 -8.49
C ARG A 35 2.66 3.64 -7.71
N SER A 36 2.67 3.78 -6.39
CA SER A 36 3.77 3.30 -5.55
C SER A 36 3.96 1.78 -5.67
N VAL A 37 2.88 1.01 -5.58
CA VAL A 37 2.90 -0.46 -5.75
C VAL A 37 3.43 -0.85 -7.13
N ALA A 38 2.94 -0.21 -8.20
CA ALA A 38 3.36 -0.51 -9.58
C ALA A 38 4.85 -0.22 -9.85
N LEU A 39 5.48 0.63 -9.04
CA LEU A 39 6.90 0.94 -9.12
C LEU A 39 7.77 -0.02 -8.30
N GLY A 40 7.18 -0.84 -7.41
CA GLY A 40 7.89 -1.80 -6.58
C GLY A 40 8.87 -2.71 -7.33
N PRO A 41 8.49 -3.33 -8.47
CA PRO A 41 9.41 -4.17 -9.24
C PRO A 41 10.67 -3.45 -9.77
N ALA A 42 10.67 -2.12 -9.85
CA ALA A 42 11.84 -1.34 -10.25
C ALA A 42 12.84 -1.11 -9.12
N CYS A 43 12.47 -1.41 -7.86
CA CYS A 43 13.28 -1.18 -6.67
C CYS A 43 13.23 -2.42 -5.74
N PRO A 44 13.82 -3.56 -6.16
CA PRO A 44 13.71 -4.83 -5.43
C PRO A 44 14.40 -4.81 -4.06
N ASP A 45 15.37 -3.91 -3.86
CA ASP A 45 16.10 -3.74 -2.58
C ASP A 45 15.25 -3.06 -1.50
N GLU A 46 14.12 -2.45 -1.89
CA GLU A 46 13.22 -1.72 -0.99
C GLU A 46 11.79 -2.30 -1.01
N PRO A 47 11.61 -3.60 -0.69
CA PRO A 47 10.30 -4.25 -0.73
C PRO A 47 9.32 -3.66 0.29
N CYS A 48 9.81 -2.92 1.28
CA CYS A 48 8.99 -2.24 2.27
C CYS A 48 8.07 -1.18 1.61
N ILE A 49 8.55 -0.44 0.61
CA ILE A 49 7.80 0.64 -0.03
C ILE A 49 6.48 0.12 -0.66
N PRO A 50 6.52 -0.82 -1.63
CA PRO A 50 5.30 -1.37 -2.20
C PRO A 50 4.47 -2.15 -1.18
N ALA A 51 5.08 -2.80 -0.17
CA ALA A 51 4.34 -3.49 0.90
C ALA A 51 3.45 -2.52 1.70
N PHE A 52 4.03 -1.42 2.19
CA PHE A 52 3.28 -0.40 2.93
C PHE A 52 2.26 0.29 2.03
N ALA A 53 2.59 0.61 0.79
CA ALA A 53 1.65 1.21 -0.15
C ALA A 53 0.44 0.32 -0.43
N LEU A 54 0.67 -0.98 -0.61
CA LEU A 54 -0.40 -1.95 -0.84
C LEU A 54 -1.27 -2.17 0.40
N TYR A 55 -0.67 -2.15 1.59
CA TYR A 55 -1.40 -2.19 2.85
C TYR A 55 -2.32 -0.97 3.01
N GLU A 56 -1.79 0.25 2.83
CA GLU A 56 -2.59 1.47 2.99
C GLU A 56 -3.69 1.53 1.91
N LEU A 57 -3.41 1.04 0.69
CA LEU A 57 -4.42 0.90 -0.36
C LEU A 57 -5.52 -0.08 0.07
N GLY A 58 -5.14 -1.23 0.64
CA GLY A 58 -6.08 -2.23 1.14
C GLY A 58 -7.03 -1.66 2.19
N VAL A 59 -6.49 -0.94 3.18
CA VAL A 59 -7.30 -0.27 4.22
C VAL A 59 -8.26 0.76 3.62
N LEU A 60 -7.76 1.61 2.71
CA LEU A 60 -8.57 2.64 2.06
C LEU A 60 -9.72 2.02 1.26
N LEU A 61 -9.45 0.97 0.48
CA LEU A 61 -10.47 0.30 -0.32
C LEU A 61 -11.48 -0.46 0.55
N CYS A 62 -11.04 -1.07 1.66
CA CYS A 62 -11.94 -1.68 2.64
C CYS A 62 -12.84 -0.66 3.36
N SER A 63 -12.47 0.62 3.39
CA SER A 63 -13.32 1.67 3.94
C SER A 63 -14.43 2.13 2.99
N GLN A 64 -14.42 1.67 1.73
CA GLN A 64 -15.45 1.99 0.73
C GLN A 64 -16.28 0.73 0.45
N GLU A 65 -17.61 0.81 0.61
CA GLU A 65 -18.50 -0.35 0.47
C GLU A 65 -18.35 -1.08 -0.88
N GLU A 66 -18.13 -0.33 -1.96
CA GLU A 66 -18.01 -0.88 -3.32
C GLU A 66 -16.69 -1.62 -3.58
N SER A 67 -15.65 -1.39 -2.78
CA SER A 67 -14.31 -1.93 -3.02
C SER A 67 -13.76 -2.80 -1.88
N VAL A 68 -14.61 -3.26 -0.96
CA VAL A 68 -14.18 -4.06 0.19
C VAL A 68 -13.43 -5.33 -0.21
N GLU A 69 -13.92 -6.04 -1.23
CA GLU A 69 -13.28 -7.26 -1.72
C GLU A 69 -11.92 -6.98 -2.37
N GLU A 70 -11.79 -5.88 -3.13
CA GLU A 70 -10.51 -5.44 -3.71
C GLU A 70 -9.51 -5.11 -2.59
N GLY A 71 -9.96 -4.36 -1.58
CA GLY A 71 -9.13 -4.01 -0.43
C GLY A 71 -8.65 -5.24 0.34
N ARG A 72 -9.53 -6.24 0.54
CA ARG A 72 -9.17 -7.50 1.20
C ARG A 72 -8.09 -8.26 0.42
N LYS A 73 -8.21 -8.34 -0.91
CA LYS A 73 -7.20 -8.95 -1.78
C LYS A 73 -5.84 -8.24 -1.66
N CYS A 74 -5.83 -6.92 -1.56
CA CYS A 74 -4.58 -6.17 -1.30
C CYS A 74 -3.95 -6.57 0.05
N LEU A 75 -4.74 -6.69 1.11
CA LEU A 75 -4.23 -7.08 2.43
C LEU A 75 -3.70 -8.52 2.46
N GLU A 76 -4.36 -9.45 1.76
CA GLU A 76 -3.91 -10.82 1.59
C GLU A 76 -2.60 -10.89 0.79
N GLU A 77 -2.49 -10.11 -0.28
CA GLU A 77 -1.27 -9.99 -1.08
C GLU A 77 -0.09 -9.49 -0.24
N VAL A 78 -0.30 -8.51 0.66
CA VAL A 78 0.74 -8.06 1.59
C VAL A 78 1.19 -9.20 2.52
N ARG A 79 0.24 -9.93 3.10
CA ARG A 79 0.51 -11.06 4.02
C ARG A 79 1.31 -12.17 3.35
N ASP A 80 0.95 -12.49 2.11
CA ASP A 80 1.41 -13.71 1.46
C ASP A 80 2.74 -13.48 0.71
N ASN A 81 2.95 -12.29 0.13
CA ASN A 81 4.04 -12.03 -0.83
C ASN A 81 5.14 -11.08 -0.36
N TYR A 82 4.99 -10.35 0.75
CA TYR A 82 6.01 -9.41 1.23
C TYR A 82 6.68 -9.90 2.52
N ARG A 83 7.96 -10.28 2.43
CA ARG A 83 8.76 -10.86 3.53
C ARG A 83 10.23 -10.45 3.46
N GLY A 84 10.96 -10.56 4.57
CA GLY A 84 12.41 -10.42 4.65
C GLY A 84 12.93 -8.97 4.70
N TYR A 85 12.16 -8.02 5.25
CA TYR A 85 12.57 -6.61 5.38
C TYR A 85 12.41 -6.07 6.81
N ASP A 86 13.13 -4.99 7.14
CA ASP A 86 13.34 -4.47 8.50
C ASP A 86 12.07 -3.99 9.24
N PHE A 87 10.90 -4.01 8.61
CA PHE A 87 9.63 -3.60 9.19
C PHE A 87 8.49 -4.62 9.01
N GLU A 88 8.79 -5.83 8.54
CA GLU A 88 7.80 -6.87 8.24
C GLU A 88 6.91 -7.18 9.45
N ASN A 89 7.51 -7.37 10.63
CA ASN A 89 6.75 -7.70 11.85
C ASN A 89 5.70 -6.62 12.18
N ARG A 90 6.06 -5.34 11.99
CA ARG A 90 5.14 -4.23 12.27
C ARG A 90 4.02 -4.19 11.25
N LEU A 91 4.32 -4.41 9.96
CA LEU A 91 3.29 -4.42 8.92
C LEU A 91 2.38 -5.64 9.07
N SER A 92 2.94 -6.82 9.35
CA SER A 92 2.19 -8.07 9.54
C SER A 92 1.14 -7.95 10.65
N VAL A 93 1.47 -7.36 11.81
CA VAL A 93 0.50 -7.12 12.88
C VAL A 93 -0.65 -6.23 12.41
N ARG A 94 -0.34 -5.16 11.64
CA ARG A 94 -1.37 -4.26 11.09
C ARG A 94 -2.27 -4.98 10.07
N VAL A 95 -1.68 -5.80 9.19
CA VAL A 95 -2.42 -6.59 8.19
C VAL A 95 -3.38 -7.56 8.87
N HIS A 96 -2.94 -8.30 9.89
CA HIS A 96 -3.81 -9.20 10.64
C HIS A 96 -4.97 -8.46 11.34
N ALA A 97 -4.69 -7.29 11.93
CA ALA A 97 -5.73 -6.46 12.52
C ALA A 97 -6.74 -5.96 11.48
N ALA A 98 -6.26 -5.50 10.32
CA ALA A 98 -7.12 -5.04 9.22
C ALA A 98 -8.00 -6.17 8.67
N LEU A 99 -7.43 -7.33 8.35
CA LEU A 99 -8.18 -8.48 7.84
C LEU A 99 -9.25 -8.97 8.82
N ARG A 100 -9.00 -8.89 10.13
CA ARG A 100 -10.00 -9.21 11.16
C ARG A 100 -11.10 -8.15 11.28
N ASN A 101 -10.78 -6.87 11.05
CA ASN A 101 -11.76 -5.80 11.14
C ASN A 101 -12.69 -5.76 9.92
N PHE A 102 -12.17 -6.13 8.75
CA PHE A 102 -12.92 -6.14 7.49
C PHE A 102 -13.44 -7.54 7.11
N SER A 103 -13.41 -8.51 8.04
CA SER A 103 -13.85 -9.90 7.81
C SER A 103 -15.35 -10.03 7.68
#